data_AF-A0A7X8VR97-F1
#
_entry.id   AF-A0A7X8VR97-F1
#
_cell.length_a   1.000
_cell.length_b   1.000
_cell.length_c   1.000
_cell.angle_alpha   90.00
_cell.angle_beta   90.00
_cell.angle_gamma   90.00
#
_symmetry.space_group_name_H-M   'P 1'
#
loop_
_entity.id
_entity.type
_entity.pdbx_description
1 polymer ?
#
loop_
_entity_poly.entity_id
_entity_poly.type
_entity_poly.pdbx_seq_one_letter_code
_entity_poly.pdbx_strand_id
1 'polypeptide(L)'
;MSSRLPKAHELKNFAASAAGCLVGCFEMSPAKDWDFEAFSSADCLPRQSRELLQALLAELAFWRALTMPEESFSLPEWLRQQRPFVDSQLNLQQLLEYKAKAALAVFPVASRNHRQPWLQRAYLIEAEMEADSSKRIAREGWLPKSYALLLGGDLEENLQIDGDSWQLALQLAQKAISEPKLRLALGSVFACSGKVDREGTVLGVELGNKTELCSSSKRKWLLPEANQQQWLEKAGTHCKCLAVNSITAALTYVRESGVIAENFDFPKDIDELHLLLGASPAPTLALCMQIAPKSLCFWHSEQTLELAGNLKLLLQEHLHCEMLPLPSNNMPLAEQTLRERLETAKDKRLLLSITGGNRLMGYAAMLAARHCRISMVYRDIDAEPDQLEMINFETGAEAVPKNGKISGNNCPCELRELVNWDKLYKKPTQKIKTPELVELRRLLWKNQS
;
A
#
# COMPACT_ATOMS: atom_id res chain seq x y z
N MET A 1 5.14 12.79 -16.37
CA MET A 1 5.32 14.15 -15.83
C MET A 1 6.49 14.10 -14.87
N SER A 2 7.38 15.09 -14.97
CA SER A 2 8.60 15.19 -14.15
C SER A 2 8.22 15.44 -12.67
N SER A 3 9.00 14.93 -11.72
CA SER A 3 8.82 15.11 -10.27
C SER A 3 9.10 16.52 -9.76
N ARG A 4 9.56 17.41 -10.64
CA ARG A 4 9.93 18.78 -10.31
C ARG A 4 8.77 19.75 -10.53
N LEU A 5 8.75 20.80 -9.72
CA LEU A 5 7.92 21.96 -9.96
C LEU A 5 8.29 22.58 -11.35
N PRO A 6 7.31 22.94 -12.21
CA PRO A 6 7.59 23.59 -13.47
C PRO A 6 8.36 24.89 -13.28
N LYS A 7 9.27 25.22 -14.20
CA LYS A 7 10.00 26.49 -14.15
C LYS A 7 9.17 27.62 -14.76
N ALA A 8 9.45 28.87 -14.37
CA ALA A 8 8.73 30.04 -14.87
C ALA A 8 8.66 30.13 -16.41
N HIS A 9 9.76 29.85 -17.11
CA HIS A 9 9.79 29.87 -18.58
C HIS A 9 8.93 28.75 -19.20
N GLU A 10 8.78 27.61 -18.54
CA GLU A 10 7.92 26.52 -18.99
C GLU A 10 6.45 26.96 -18.91
N LEU A 11 6.04 27.59 -17.81
CA LEU A 11 4.67 28.13 -17.70
C LEU A 11 4.39 29.23 -18.73
N LYS A 12 5.38 30.07 -19.08
CA LYS A 12 5.23 31.06 -20.17
C LYS A 12 5.03 30.42 -21.54
N ASN A 13 5.79 29.37 -21.84
CA ASN A 13 5.70 28.67 -23.13
C ASN A 13 4.39 27.88 -23.29
N PHE A 14 3.77 27.50 -22.17
CA PHE A 14 2.50 26.76 -22.12
C PHE A 14 1.36 27.60 -21.53
N ALA A 15 1.26 28.89 -21.86
CA ALA A 15 0.33 29.81 -21.21
C ALA A 15 -1.14 29.31 -21.17
N ALA A 16 -1.61 28.67 -22.24
CA ALA A 16 -2.98 28.11 -22.31
C ALA A 16 -3.22 26.91 -21.38
N SER A 17 -2.16 26.19 -20.96
CA SER A 17 -2.25 25.00 -20.10
C SER A 17 -1.48 25.15 -18.79
N ALA A 18 -0.92 26.32 -18.48
CA ALA A 18 -0.08 26.58 -17.31
C ALA A 18 -0.79 26.21 -15.98
N ALA A 19 -2.08 26.51 -15.87
CA ALA A 19 -2.89 26.13 -14.71
C ALA A 19 -3.01 24.62 -14.59
N GLY A 20 -3.25 23.91 -15.70
CA GLY A 20 -3.28 22.45 -15.74
C GLY A 20 -1.95 21.82 -15.36
N CYS A 21 -0.81 22.43 -15.74
CA CYS A 21 0.51 21.99 -15.31
C CYS A 21 0.69 22.07 -13.78
N LEU A 22 0.29 23.19 -13.16
CA LEU A 22 0.36 23.35 -11.71
C LEU A 22 -0.64 22.44 -10.98
N VAL A 23 -1.85 22.27 -11.51
CA VAL A 23 -2.83 21.30 -10.98
C VAL A 23 -2.26 19.88 -11.00
N GLY A 24 -1.55 19.50 -12.07
CA GLY A 24 -0.88 18.21 -12.17
C GLY A 24 0.19 17.97 -11.10
N CYS A 25 0.77 19.01 -10.50
CA CYS A 25 1.72 18.85 -9.39
C CYS A 25 1.07 18.33 -8.11
N PHE A 26 -0.25 18.50 -7.93
CA PHE A 26 -0.96 17.92 -6.79
C PHE A 26 -1.17 16.40 -6.92
N GLU A 27 -1.03 15.82 -8.12
CA GLU A 27 -1.02 14.37 -8.32
C GLU A 27 0.33 13.72 -7.93
N MET A 28 1.26 14.52 -7.41
CA MET A 28 2.61 14.11 -7.07
C MET A 28 2.92 14.39 -5.60
N SER A 29 3.82 13.59 -5.04
CA SER A 29 4.38 13.86 -3.71
C SER A 29 5.26 15.11 -3.77
N PRO A 30 5.08 16.10 -2.87
CA PRO A 30 6.01 17.21 -2.74
C PRO A 30 7.43 16.71 -2.55
N ALA A 31 8.38 17.38 -3.18
CA ALA A 31 9.79 17.04 -3.10
C ALA A 31 10.61 18.21 -2.57
N LYS A 32 11.76 17.90 -1.96
CA LYS A 32 12.64 18.91 -1.35
C LYS A 32 13.17 19.91 -2.37
N ASP A 33 13.36 19.46 -3.61
CA ASP A 33 13.88 20.21 -4.75
C ASP A 33 12.80 21.05 -5.48
N TRP A 34 11.58 21.14 -4.93
CA TRP A 34 10.59 22.12 -5.40
C TRP A 34 11.07 23.54 -5.09
N ASP A 35 11.67 24.16 -6.09
CA ASP A 35 12.24 25.51 -6.02
C ASP A 35 11.21 26.57 -6.41
N PHE A 36 10.71 27.28 -5.40
CA PHE A 36 9.80 28.42 -5.59
C PHE A 36 10.54 29.73 -5.89
N GLU A 37 11.85 29.82 -5.63
CA GLU A 37 12.68 31.00 -5.96
C GLU A 37 12.92 31.13 -7.46
N ALA A 38 12.76 30.04 -8.21
CA ALA A 38 12.67 30.07 -9.68
C ALA A 38 11.57 31.01 -10.21
N PHE A 39 10.64 31.46 -9.36
CA PHE A 39 9.65 32.49 -9.64
C PHE A 39 10.02 33.81 -8.94
N SER A 40 11.06 34.47 -9.44
CA SER A 40 11.62 35.68 -8.82
C SER A 40 10.63 36.86 -8.74
N SER A 41 9.63 36.93 -9.62
CA SER A 41 8.52 37.89 -9.53
C SER A 41 7.20 37.32 -10.09
N ALA A 42 6.07 37.93 -9.71
CA ALA A 42 4.77 37.59 -10.30
C ALA A 42 4.72 37.81 -11.83
N ASP A 43 5.58 38.69 -12.37
CA ASP A 43 5.72 38.94 -13.82
C ASP A 43 6.42 37.80 -14.58
N CYS A 44 7.00 36.85 -13.85
CA CYS A 44 7.47 35.59 -14.41
C CYS A 44 6.32 34.67 -14.83
N LEU A 45 5.08 34.95 -14.42
CA LEU A 45 3.90 34.17 -14.80
C LEU A 45 3.23 34.75 -16.06
N PRO A 46 2.61 33.89 -16.90
CA PRO A 46 1.71 34.32 -17.96
C PRO A 46 0.76 35.41 -17.48
N ARG A 47 0.56 36.46 -18.29
CA ARG A 47 -0.41 37.52 -17.99
C ARG A 47 -1.84 36.95 -17.94
N GLN A 48 -2.15 36.05 -18.87
CA GLN A 48 -3.41 35.32 -18.87
C GLN A 48 -3.46 34.37 -17.66
N SER A 49 -4.52 34.47 -16.86
CA SER A 49 -4.73 33.65 -15.65
C SER A 49 -3.67 33.82 -14.55
N ARG A 50 -2.95 34.96 -14.53
CA ARG A 50 -1.87 35.21 -13.56
C ARG A 50 -2.31 35.02 -12.11
N GLU A 51 -3.46 35.57 -11.73
CA GLU A 51 -4.00 35.47 -10.37
C GLU A 51 -4.23 34.01 -9.96
N LEU A 52 -4.81 33.20 -10.85
CA LEU A 52 -4.97 31.77 -10.65
C LEU A 52 -3.63 31.06 -10.47
N LEU A 53 -2.63 31.38 -11.29
CA LEU A 53 -1.30 30.77 -11.17
C LEU A 53 -0.60 31.17 -9.86
N GLN A 54 -0.77 32.41 -9.41
CA GLN A 54 -0.27 32.86 -8.11
C GLN A 54 -0.92 32.09 -6.96
N ALA A 55 -2.25 31.94 -6.97
CA ALA A 55 -2.98 31.18 -5.97
C ALA A 55 -2.57 29.69 -5.97
N LEU A 56 -2.45 29.06 -7.14
CA LEU A 56 -2.01 27.67 -7.27
C LEU A 56 -0.57 27.45 -6.79
N LEU A 57 0.35 28.38 -7.09
CA LEU A 57 1.73 28.31 -6.57
C LEU A 57 1.77 28.47 -5.05
N ALA A 58 0.96 29.37 -4.50
CA ALA A 58 0.84 29.54 -3.06
C ALA A 58 0.25 28.29 -2.39
N GLU A 59 -0.75 27.67 -3.02
CA GLU A 59 -1.35 26.41 -2.57
C GLU A 59 -0.32 25.27 -2.60
N LEU A 60 0.47 25.13 -3.67
CA LEU A 60 1.55 24.14 -3.77
C LEU A 60 2.63 24.36 -2.71
N ALA A 61 2.98 25.61 -2.40
CA ALA A 61 3.90 25.93 -1.32
C ALA A 61 3.35 25.51 0.04
N PHE A 62 2.06 25.75 0.30
CA PHE A 62 1.42 25.32 1.54
C PHE A 62 1.33 23.78 1.64
N TRP A 63 1.00 23.10 0.54
CA TRP A 63 1.01 21.63 0.46
C TRP A 63 2.40 21.03 0.72
N ARG A 64 3.46 21.64 0.18
CA ARG A 64 4.83 21.23 0.52
C ARG A 64 5.12 21.42 2.02
N ALA A 65 4.78 22.59 2.56
CA ALA A 65 5.03 22.91 3.96
C ALA A 65 4.32 21.95 4.94
N LEU A 66 3.10 21.50 4.64
CA LEU A 66 2.35 20.64 5.55
C LEU A 66 2.81 19.16 5.56
N THR A 67 3.45 18.71 4.47
CA THR A 67 4.07 17.37 4.39
C THR A 67 5.47 17.33 4.98
N MET A 68 6.17 18.47 5.03
CA MET A 68 7.53 18.60 5.56
C MET A 68 7.60 19.79 6.53
N PRO A 69 6.87 19.78 7.66
CA PRO A 69 6.71 20.95 8.53
C PRO A 69 8.02 21.41 9.18
N GLU A 70 8.94 20.50 9.45
CA GLU A 70 10.25 20.82 10.03
C GLU A 70 11.25 21.39 9.01
N GLU A 71 10.97 21.28 7.71
CA GLU A 71 11.86 21.79 6.69
C GLU A 71 11.61 23.26 6.38
N SER A 72 12.65 24.08 6.53
CA SER A 72 12.66 25.43 5.99
C SER A 72 12.86 25.38 4.48
N PHE A 73 12.15 26.22 3.75
CA PHE A 73 12.39 26.47 2.34
C PHE A 73 12.16 27.94 2.01
N SER A 74 12.88 28.40 1.00
CA SER A 74 12.81 29.78 0.57
C SER A 74 11.55 30.01 -0.26
N LEU A 75 10.93 31.17 -0.03
CA LEU A 75 9.75 31.64 -0.75
C LEU A 75 9.96 33.11 -1.09
N PRO A 76 9.75 33.52 -2.35
CA PRO A 76 9.72 34.92 -2.74
C PRO A 76 8.70 35.72 -1.92
N GLU A 77 9.03 36.97 -1.58
CA GLU A 77 8.16 37.81 -0.75
C GLU A 77 6.78 38.04 -1.38
N TRP A 78 6.73 38.23 -2.70
CA TRP A 78 5.47 38.38 -3.42
C TRP A 78 4.56 37.15 -3.25
N LEU A 79 5.14 35.94 -3.20
CA LEU A 79 4.39 34.68 -3.08
C LEU A 79 3.88 34.47 -1.66
N ARG A 80 4.65 34.87 -0.65
CA ARG A 80 4.24 34.87 0.77
C ARG A 80 2.99 35.72 1.01
N GLN A 81 2.82 36.79 0.25
CA GLN A 81 1.68 37.70 0.36
C GLN A 81 0.43 37.23 -0.40
N GLN A 82 0.53 36.17 -1.22
CA GLN A 82 -0.61 35.68 -2.00
C GLN A 82 -1.60 34.92 -1.14
N ARG A 83 -2.88 34.99 -1.52
CA ARG A 83 -3.97 34.21 -0.92
C ARG A 83 -4.20 32.95 -1.76
N PRO A 84 -3.90 31.74 -1.22
CA PRO A 84 -4.12 30.50 -1.96
C PRO A 84 -5.59 30.07 -2.00
N PHE A 85 -6.40 30.52 -1.04
CA PHE A 85 -7.79 30.09 -0.88
C PHE A 85 -8.73 31.28 -0.91
N VAL A 86 -9.77 31.19 -1.74
CA VAL A 86 -10.71 32.28 -1.98
C VAL A 86 -11.57 32.61 -0.77
N ASP A 87 -12.00 31.61 0.00
CA ASP A 87 -12.82 31.84 1.21
C ASP A 87 -12.03 32.29 2.43
N SER A 88 -10.70 32.38 2.33
CA SER A 88 -9.83 32.78 3.43
C SER A 88 -9.31 34.19 3.23
N GLN A 89 -9.24 34.94 4.33
CA GLN A 89 -8.52 36.23 4.34
C GLN A 89 -7.01 36.06 4.55
N LEU A 90 -6.55 34.85 4.90
CA LEU A 90 -5.16 34.56 5.20
C LEU A 90 -4.33 34.43 3.92
N ASN A 91 -3.18 35.09 3.92
CA ASN A 91 -2.15 34.87 2.91
C ASN A 91 -1.28 33.64 3.24
N LEU A 92 -0.42 33.25 2.31
CA LEU A 92 0.49 32.11 2.48
C LEU A 92 1.37 32.26 3.73
N GLN A 93 1.90 33.45 4.01
CA GLN A 93 2.74 33.68 5.19
C GLN A 93 2.02 33.32 6.49
N GLN A 94 0.76 33.75 6.63
CA GLN A 94 -0.07 33.45 7.80
C GLN A 94 -0.47 31.97 7.83
N LEU A 95 -0.79 31.36 6.68
CA LEU A 95 -1.14 29.94 6.60
C LEU A 95 0.03 29.03 7.02
N LEU A 96 1.27 29.41 6.70
CA LEU A 96 2.46 28.64 7.05
C LEU A 96 2.65 28.47 8.57
N GLU A 97 2.05 29.33 9.40
CA GLU A 97 2.03 29.19 10.85
C GLU A 97 1.25 27.94 11.30
N TYR A 98 0.30 27.49 10.47
CA TYR A 98 -0.54 26.32 10.73
C TYR A 98 -0.04 25.03 10.08
N LYS A 99 1.09 25.04 9.36
CA LYS A 99 1.59 23.87 8.60
C LYS A 99 1.68 22.57 9.41
N ALA A 100 2.01 22.66 10.70
CA ALA A 100 2.13 21.51 11.59
C ALA A 100 0.77 21.01 12.11
N LYS A 101 -0.29 21.81 11.98
CA LYS A 101 -1.67 21.55 12.45
C LYS A 101 -2.66 21.40 11.29
N ALA A 102 -2.16 21.13 10.09
CA ALA A 102 -2.95 21.04 8.89
C ALA A 102 -2.75 19.68 8.20
N ALA A 103 -3.78 19.21 7.52
CA ALA A 103 -3.71 18.06 6.64
C ALA A 103 -4.53 18.30 5.36
N LEU A 104 -4.03 17.77 4.25
CA LEU A 104 -4.74 17.76 2.96
C LEU A 104 -5.38 16.39 2.73
N ALA A 105 -6.64 16.38 2.35
CA ALA A 105 -7.29 15.24 1.74
C ALA A 105 -7.93 15.62 0.40
N VAL A 106 -8.11 14.63 -0.46
CA VAL A 106 -8.67 14.82 -1.80
C VAL A 106 -9.91 13.97 -1.95
N PHE A 107 -10.99 14.54 -2.50
CA PHE A 107 -12.24 13.83 -2.78
C PHE A 107 -12.79 14.17 -4.17
N PRO A 108 -13.49 13.23 -4.82
CA PRO A 108 -14.13 13.49 -6.10
C PRO A 108 -15.43 14.28 -5.95
N VAL A 109 -15.63 15.24 -6.86
CA VAL A 109 -16.89 15.97 -7.03
C VAL A 109 -17.48 15.63 -8.40
N ALA A 110 -18.78 15.35 -8.43
CA ALA A 110 -19.49 15.06 -9.66
C ALA A 110 -19.67 16.33 -10.50
N SER A 111 -19.88 16.15 -11.79
CA SER A 111 -20.22 17.25 -12.71
C SER A 111 -21.44 18.04 -12.26
N ARG A 112 -21.36 19.36 -12.35
CA ARG A 112 -22.49 20.29 -12.16
C ARG A 112 -22.34 21.47 -13.13
N ASN A 113 -23.45 22.03 -13.62
CA ASN A 113 -23.48 23.26 -14.42
C ASN A 113 -22.49 23.24 -15.61
N HIS A 114 -22.52 22.18 -16.44
CA HIS A 114 -21.63 21.96 -17.59
C HIS A 114 -20.13 21.78 -17.25
N ARG A 115 -19.76 21.69 -15.96
CA ARG A 115 -18.40 21.33 -15.55
C ARG A 115 -18.20 19.82 -15.61
N GLN A 116 -17.01 19.40 -16.03
CA GLN A 116 -16.51 18.03 -15.91
C GLN A 116 -16.30 17.67 -14.43
N PRO A 117 -16.30 16.38 -14.05
CA PRO A 117 -16.02 16.00 -12.66
C PRO A 117 -14.57 16.39 -12.32
N TRP A 118 -14.31 16.69 -11.05
CA TRP A 118 -12.97 17.12 -10.61
C TRP A 118 -12.60 16.53 -9.25
N LEU A 119 -11.29 16.60 -8.94
CA LEU A 119 -10.75 16.28 -7.63
C LEU A 119 -10.65 17.55 -6.79
N GLN A 120 -11.45 17.62 -5.73
CA GLN A 120 -11.43 18.70 -4.78
C GLN A 120 -10.35 18.45 -3.73
N ARG A 121 -9.54 19.48 -3.47
CA ARG A 121 -8.52 19.49 -2.41
C ARG A 121 -9.09 20.18 -1.18
N ALA A 122 -9.07 19.49 -0.05
CA ALA A 122 -9.57 20.01 1.21
C ALA A 122 -8.48 20.01 2.27
N TYR A 123 -8.15 21.21 2.74
CA TYR A 123 -7.21 21.45 3.81
C TYR A 123 -8.00 21.62 5.09
N LEU A 124 -7.83 20.67 6.01
CA LEU A 124 -8.36 20.79 7.35
C LEU A 124 -7.28 21.35 8.27
N ILE A 125 -7.60 22.38 9.02
CA ILE A 125 -6.65 23.08 9.91
C ILE A 125 -7.24 23.08 11.32
N GLU A 126 -6.47 22.62 12.31
CA GLU A 126 -6.82 22.70 13.73
C GLU A 126 -6.60 24.11 14.27
N ALA A 127 -7.52 25.01 13.91
CA ALA A 127 -7.60 26.38 14.36
C ALA A 127 -9.03 26.91 14.15
N GLU A 128 -9.44 27.86 14.99
CA GLU A 128 -10.62 28.68 14.73
C GLU A 128 -10.23 29.78 13.73
N MET A 129 -10.99 29.90 12.64
CA MET A 129 -10.79 30.93 11.62
C MET A 129 -12.10 31.68 11.39
N GLU A 130 -12.03 33.00 11.22
CA GLU A 130 -13.21 33.85 11.00
C GLU A 130 -13.90 33.57 9.65
N ALA A 131 -13.12 33.19 8.63
CA ALA A 131 -13.60 32.89 7.29
C ALA A 131 -12.92 31.61 6.77
N ASP A 132 -13.74 30.66 6.34
CA ASP A 132 -13.31 29.39 5.77
C ASP A 132 -14.32 28.90 4.71
N SER A 133 -13.99 27.80 4.04
CA SER A 133 -14.80 27.19 2.98
C SER A 133 -15.96 26.33 3.48
N SER A 134 -16.26 26.34 4.79
CA SER A 134 -17.31 25.48 5.36
C SER A 134 -18.69 25.76 4.80
N LYS A 135 -18.97 26.97 4.33
CA LYS A 135 -20.26 27.33 3.70
C LYS A 135 -20.45 26.69 2.32
N ARG A 136 -19.37 26.24 1.67
CA ARG A 136 -19.42 25.60 0.35
C ARG A 136 -19.86 24.14 0.42
N ILE A 137 -19.83 23.53 1.59
CA ILE A 137 -20.30 22.15 1.84
C ILE A 137 -21.36 22.15 2.94
N ALA A 138 -22.29 21.20 2.94
CA ALA A 138 -23.29 21.07 4.00
C ALA A 138 -22.68 20.46 5.29
N ARG A 139 -21.82 21.23 5.99
CA ARG A 139 -21.00 20.77 7.13
C ARG A 139 -21.71 20.81 8.50
N GLU A 140 -22.95 21.27 8.60
CA GLU A 140 -23.60 21.46 9.89
C GLU A 140 -23.60 20.17 10.74
N GLY A 141 -22.95 20.25 11.91
CA GLY A 141 -22.85 19.15 12.87
C GLY A 141 -21.76 18.10 12.63
N TRP A 142 -20.88 18.28 11.63
CA TRP A 142 -19.95 17.22 11.20
C TRP A 142 -18.51 17.34 11.67
N LEU A 143 -18.00 18.56 11.78
CA LEU A 143 -16.64 18.82 12.24
C LEU A 143 -16.70 19.89 13.34
N PRO A 144 -15.96 19.72 14.45
CA PRO A 144 -15.92 20.69 15.53
C PRO A 144 -15.53 22.10 15.04
N LYS A 145 -15.99 23.14 15.75
CA LYS A 145 -15.62 24.54 15.47
C LYS A 145 -14.12 24.82 15.60
N SER A 146 -13.40 23.96 16.32
CA SER A 146 -11.94 23.99 16.45
C SER A 146 -11.18 23.64 15.16
N TYR A 147 -11.89 23.33 14.07
CA TYR A 147 -11.30 23.07 12.76
C TYR A 147 -11.84 24.02 11.68
N ALA A 148 -10.94 24.66 10.95
CA ALA A 148 -11.24 25.38 9.73
C ALA A 148 -11.07 24.48 8.50
N LEU A 149 -11.92 24.66 7.49
CA LEU A 149 -11.83 23.97 6.20
C LEU A 149 -11.47 24.97 5.11
N LEU A 150 -10.42 24.72 4.34
CA LEU A 150 -10.09 25.49 3.14
C LEU A 150 -10.13 24.59 1.91
N LEU A 151 -10.82 25.04 0.86
CA LEU A 151 -10.94 24.31 -0.41
C LEU A 151 -9.99 24.90 -1.46
N GLY A 152 -9.08 24.07 -1.98
CA GLY A 152 -8.12 24.44 -3.02
C GLY A 152 -8.63 24.20 -4.44
N GLY A 153 -8.05 24.90 -5.41
CA GLY A 153 -8.32 24.67 -6.84
C GLY A 153 -9.57 25.33 -7.45
N ASP A 154 -10.50 25.83 -6.64
CA ASP A 154 -11.67 26.57 -7.11
C ASP A 154 -11.58 28.05 -6.72
N LEU A 155 -11.51 28.92 -7.73
CA LEU A 155 -11.54 30.37 -7.52
C LEU A 155 -12.95 30.97 -7.44
N GLU A 156 -14.00 30.17 -7.66
CA GLU A 156 -15.37 30.67 -7.62
C GLU A 156 -15.92 30.71 -6.19
N GLU A 157 -16.15 31.92 -5.67
CA GLU A 157 -16.67 32.18 -4.30
C GLU A 157 -17.97 31.46 -3.95
N ASN A 158 -18.79 31.11 -4.95
CA ASN A 158 -20.17 30.65 -4.75
C ASN A 158 -20.43 29.20 -5.19
N LEU A 159 -19.38 28.41 -5.43
CA LEU A 159 -19.57 27.01 -5.84
C LEU A 159 -19.97 26.16 -4.63
N GLN A 160 -21.22 25.71 -4.60
CA GLN A 160 -21.71 24.76 -3.60
C GLN A 160 -21.44 23.31 -4.03
N ILE A 161 -20.77 22.56 -3.16
CA ILE A 161 -20.48 21.14 -3.27
C ILE A 161 -21.57 20.36 -2.51
N ASP A 162 -22.40 19.65 -3.26
CA ASP A 162 -23.51 18.87 -2.72
C ASP A 162 -23.12 17.42 -2.38
N GLY A 163 -23.95 16.79 -1.54
CA GLY A 163 -23.83 15.39 -1.16
C GLY A 163 -22.82 15.13 -0.04
N ASP A 164 -22.63 13.85 0.26
CA ASP A 164 -21.88 13.39 1.45
C ASP A 164 -20.47 12.85 1.11
N SER A 165 -20.03 12.87 -0.16
CA SER A 165 -18.80 12.18 -0.56
C SER A 165 -17.51 12.75 0.03
N TRP A 166 -17.53 13.98 0.53
CA TRP A 166 -16.38 14.64 1.16
C TRP A 166 -16.11 14.15 2.60
N GLN A 167 -17.08 13.51 3.26
CA GLN A 167 -17.03 13.22 4.69
C GLN A 167 -15.88 12.29 5.09
N LEU A 168 -15.67 11.20 4.35
CA LEU A 168 -14.56 10.29 4.58
C LEU A 168 -13.20 11.01 4.47
N ALA A 169 -13.04 11.86 3.45
CA ALA A 169 -11.80 12.61 3.24
C ALA A 169 -11.50 13.55 4.42
N LEU A 170 -12.50 14.26 4.94
CA LEU A 170 -12.31 15.17 6.07
C LEU A 170 -12.02 14.44 7.39
N GLN A 171 -12.67 13.29 7.63
CA GLN A 171 -12.38 12.46 8.80
C GLN A 171 -10.95 11.93 8.78
N LEU A 172 -10.46 11.49 7.62
CA LEU A 172 -9.07 11.08 7.44
C LEU A 172 -8.09 12.26 7.60
N ALA A 173 -8.45 13.44 7.10
CA ALA A 173 -7.64 14.65 7.30
C ALA A 173 -7.50 15.00 8.78
N GLN A 174 -8.60 14.92 9.54
CA GLN A 174 -8.59 15.16 10.99
C GLN A 174 -7.60 14.24 11.71
N LYS A 175 -7.57 12.95 11.35
CA LYS A 175 -6.61 11.99 11.90
C LYS A 175 -5.17 12.27 11.45
N ALA A 176 -4.97 12.69 10.21
CA ALA A 176 -3.66 13.03 9.66
C ALA A 176 -3.04 14.31 10.30
N ILE A 177 -3.85 15.17 10.92
CA ILE A 177 -3.32 16.28 11.75
C ILE A 177 -2.53 15.70 12.93
N SER A 178 -3.11 14.74 13.66
CA SER A 178 -2.45 14.07 14.79
C SER A 178 -1.43 12.98 14.41
N GLU A 179 -1.51 12.42 13.21
CA GLU A 179 -0.60 11.40 12.68
C GLU A 179 0.14 11.92 11.41
N PRO A 180 1.24 12.70 11.55
CA PRO A 180 1.89 13.37 10.43
C PRO A 180 2.31 12.44 9.27
N LYS A 181 2.62 11.17 9.58
CA LYS A 181 2.97 10.14 8.60
C LYS A 181 1.89 9.91 7.54
N LEU A 182 0.63 10.21 7.85
CA LEU A 182 -0.51 10.01 6.94
C LEU A 182 -0.67 11.15 5.93
N ARG A 183 -0.17 12.36 6.23
CA ARG A 183 -0.46 13.59 5.45
C ARG A 183 -0.05 13.46 3.99
N LEU A 184 1.15 12.93 3.75
CA LEU A 184 1.69 12.78 2.40
C LEU A 184 0.81 11.82 1.58
N ALA A 185 0.59 10.60 2.09
CA ALA A 185 -0.18 9.59 1.40
C ALA A 185 -1.62 10.06 1.13
N LEU A 186 -2.27 10.68 2.12
CA LEU A 186 -3.62 11.18 2.00
C LEU A 186 -3.76 12.27 0.92
N GLY A 187 -2.78 13.17 0.81
CA GLY A 187 -2.82 14.28 -0.13
C GLY A 187 -2.33 13.97 -1.55
N SER A 188 -1.40 13.02 -1.76
CA SER A 188 -0.86 12.69 -3.10
C SER A 188 -1.22 11.31 -3.65
N VAL A 189 -1.55 10.33 -2.81
CA VAL A 189 -1.78 8.94 -3.25
C VAL A 189 -3.26 8.60 -3.33
N PHE A 190 -4.08 9.11 -2.42
CA PHE A 190 -5.48 8.70 -2.30
C PHE A 190 -6.45 9.78 -2.79
N ALA A 191 -7.58 9.32 -3.34
CA ALA A 191 -8.81 10.08 -3.47
C ALA A 191 -9.89 9.33 -2.65
N CYS A 192 -10.48 10.02 -1.68
CA CYS A 192 -11.38 9.40 -0.70
C CYS A 192 -12.80 9.88 -0.96
N SER A 193 -13.75 8.96 -1.04
CA SER A 193 -15.17 9.28 -1.17
C SER A 193 -15.97 8.40 -0.23
N GLY A 194 -16.95 8.97 0.46
CA GLY A 194 -17.84 8.20 1.32
C GLY A 194 -18.51 9.07 2.38
N LYS A 195 -19.70 8.62 2.78
CA LYS A 195 -20.42 9.14 3.95
C LYS A 195 -19.86 8.43 5.18
N VAL A 196 -19.80 9.11 6.31
CA VAL A 196 -19.42 8.48 7.59
C VAL A 196 -20.55 8.71 8.59
N ASP A 197 -20.79 7.82 9.54
CA ASP A 197 -21.73 8.09 10.62
C ASP A 197 -21.02 8.43 11.92
N ARG A 198 -21.78 8.58 13.01
CA ARG A 198 -21.22 8.90 14.34
C ARG A 198 -20.37 7.78 14.91
N GLU A 199 -20.57 6.55 14.47
CA GLU A 199 -19.82 5.37 14.92
C GLU A 199 -18.53 5.18 14.11
N GLY A 200 -18.35 5.95 13.03
CA GLY A 200 -17.21 5.83 12.14
C GLY A 200 -17.38 4.76 11.07
N THR A 201 -18.61 4.29 10.83
CA THR A 201 -18.94 3.40 9.71
C THR A 201 -18.96 4.20 8.42
N VAL A 202 -18.39 3.64 7.36
CA VAL A 202 -18.34 4.26 6.03
C VAL A 202 -19.51 3.75 5.18
N LEU A 203 -20.40 4.66 4.80
CA LEU A 203 -21.64 4.39 4.08
C LEU A 203 -21.54 4.80 2.61
N GLY A 204 -22.36 4.14 1.79
CA GLY A 204 -22.46 4.39 0.35
C GLY A 204 -22.86 5.82 0.02
N VAL A 205 -22.37 6.32 -1.12
CA VAL A 205 -22.67 7.64 -1.68
C VAL A 205 -23.03 7.55 -3.15
N GLU A 206 -23.65 8.59 -3.67
CA GLU A 206 -23.90 8.68 -5.11
C GLU A 206 -22.58 8.89 -5.87
N LEU A 207 -22.28 7.96 -6.79
CA LEU A 207 -21.08 8.01 -7.63
C LEU A 207 -21.23 8.97 -8.82
N GLY A 208 -22.44 9.12 -9.38
CA GLY A 208 -22.66 9.93 -10.59
C GLY A 208 -21.67 9.57 -11.70
N ASN A 209 -20.96 10.58 -12.19
CA ASN A 209 -19.90 10.48 -13.18
C ASN A 209 -18.47 10.61 -12.59
N LYS A 210 -18.32 10.54 -11.26
CA LYS A 210 -17.01 10.63 -10.58
C LYS A 210 -16.01 9.58 -11.07
N THR A 211 -16.49 8.45 -11.60
CA THR A 211 -15.68 7.37 -12.18
C THR A 211 -14.88 7.80 -13.40
N GLU A 212 -15.28 8.86 -14.12
CA GLU A 212 -14.54 9.42 -15.25
C GLU A 212 -13.15 9.92 -14.84
N LEU A 213 -12.98 10.31 -13.56
CA LEU A 213 -11.70 10.74 -12.99
C LEU A 213 -10.64 9.64 -12.95
N CYS A 214 -11.02 8.35 -13.03
CA CYS A 214 -10.04 7.25 -13.13
C CYS A 214 -9.18 7.38 -14.41
N SER A 215 -9.66 8.07 -15.45
CA SER A 215 -8.92 8.27 -16.69
C SER A 215 -7.86 9.39 -16.59
N SER A 216 -8.05 10.35 -15.68
CA SER A 216 -7.23 11.56 -15.57
C SER A 216 -6.36 11.61 -14.30
N SER A 217 -6.66 10.78 -13.29
CA SER A 217 -5.89 10.68 -12.05
C SER A 217 -5.21 9.32 -11.90
N LYS A 218 -4.03 9.33 -11.26
CA LYS A 218 -3.27 8.12 -10.91
C LYS A 218 -3.50 7.66 -9.47
N ARG A 219 -4.37 8.35 -8.74
CA ARG A 219 -4.67 8.08 -7.33
C ARG A 219 -5.31 6.71 -7.15
N LYS A 220 -5.13 6.18 -5.94
CA LYS A 220 -5.90 5.05 -5.42
C LYS A 220 -7.21 5.57 -4.86
N TRP A 221 -8.30 4.87 -5.13
CA TRP A 221 -9.65 5.28 -4.73
C TRP A 221 -10.05 4.55 -3.46
N LEU A 222 -10.27 5.29 -2.37
CA LEU A 222 -10.86 4.77 -1.14
C LEU A 222 -12.37 5.03 -1.18
N LEU A 223 -13.15 3.95 -1.25
CA LEU A 223 -14.59 4.01 -1.52
C LEU A 223 -15.36 3.13 -0.54
N PRO A 224 -16.64 3.44 -0.25
CA PRO A 224 -17.46 2.59 0.57
C PRO A 224 -17.61 1.21 -0.08
N GLU A 225 -17.65 0.16 0.72
CA GLU A 225 -17.86 -1.21 0.23
C GLU A 225 -19.11 -1.32 -0.66
N ALA A 226 -20.19 -0.64 -0.28
CA ALA A 226 -21.44 -0.54 -1.04
C ALA A 226 -21.29 0.07 -2.45
N ASN A 227 -20.22 0.83 -2.71
CA ASN A 227 -19.98 1.47 -4.01
C ASN A 227 -18.96 0.72 -4.88
N GLN A 228 -18.25 -0.28 -4.33
CA GLN A 228 -17.09 -0.88 -5.00
C GLN A 228 -17.47 -1.51 -6.34
N GLN A 229 -18.52 -2.34 -6.36
CA GLN A 229 -18.95 -3.03 -7.57
C GLN A 229 -19.34 -2.03 -8.66
N GLN A 230 -20.20 -1.06 -8.33
CA GLN A 230 -20.62 -0.02 -9.27
C GLN A 230 -19.44 0.80 -9.81
N TRP A 231 -18.44 1.07 -8.97
CA TRP A 231 -17.23 1.77 -9.38
C TRP A 231 -16.41 0.95 -10.38
N LEU A 232 -16.19 -0.33 -10.11
CA LEU A 232 -15.41 -1.23 -10.98
C LEU A 232 -16.10 -1.45 -12.34
N GLU A 233 -17.42 -1.58 -12.36
CA GLU A 233 -18.21 -1.71 -13.59
C GLU A 233 -18.07 -0.48 -14.50
N LYS A 234 -18.05 0.73 -13.92
CA LYS A 234 -18.01 2.00 -14.67
C LYS A 234 -16.59 2.46 -15.03
N ALA A 235 -15.63 2.31 -14.12
CA ALA A 235 -14.26 2.77 -14.30
C ALA A 235 -13.37 1.73 -15.00
N GLY A 236 -13.77 0.46 -14.99
CA GLY A 236 -12.96 -0.66 -15.47
C GLY A 236 -11.98 -1.19 -14.43
N THR A 237 -11.54 -2.44 -14.62
CA THR A 237 -10.72 -3.22 -13.67
C THR A 237 -9.29 -2.70 -13.47
N HIS A 238 -8.84 -1.76 -14.30
CA HIS A 238 -7.54 -1.12 -14.18
C HIS A 238 -7.52 0.01 -13.14
N CYS A 239 -8.68 0.51 -12.71
CA CYS A 239 -8.77 1.54 -11.67
C CYS A 239 -8.55 0.92 -10.28
N LYS A 240 -7.51 1.38 -9.56
CA LYS A 240 -7.15 0.87 -8.22
C LYS A 240 -8.15 1.37 -7.18
N CYS A 241 -9.17 0.57 -6.91
CA CYS A 241 -10.20 0.82 -5.90
C CYS A 241 -9.99 -0.06 -4.66
N LEU A 242 -10.11 0.54 -3.48
CA LEU A 242 -10.04 -0.10 -2.17
C LEU A 242 -11.36 0.16 -1.44
N ALA A 243 -12.10 -0.92 -1.20
CA ALA A 243 -13.33 -0.87 -0.43
C ALA A 243 -13.06 -0.73 1.07
N VAL A 244 -13.81 0.17 1.71
CA VAL A 244 -13.77 0.42 3.15
C VAL A 244 -15.18 0.45 3.72
N ASN A 245 -15.34 -0.06 4.94
CA ASN A 245 -16.59 -0.02 5.70
C ASN A 245 -16.45 0.75 7.03
N SER A 246 -15.24 1.21 7.37
CA SER A 246 -14.97 1.97 8.60
C SER A 246 -13.81 2.95 8.40
N ILE A 247 -13.76 4.00 9.24
CA ILE A 247 -12.61 4.92 9.30
C ILE A 247 -11.32 4.13 9.61
N THR A 248 -11.40 3.14 10.51
CA THR A 248 -10.24 2.30 10.88
C THR A 248 -9.66 1.57 9.67
N ALA A 249 -10.50 0.92 8.86
CA ALA A 249 -10.05 0.27 7.63
C ALA A 249 -9.43 1.27 6.65
N ALA A 250 -10.05 2.43 6.47
CA ALA A 250 -9.52 3.49 5.60
C ALA A 250 -8.15 4.01 6.07
N LEU A 251 -7.96 4.22 7.38
CA LEU A 251 -6.68 4.62 7.95
C LEU A 251 -5.59 3.57 7.73
N THR A 252 -5.91 2.27 7.86
CA THR A 252 -4.97 1.18 7.56
C THR A 252 -4.49 1.25 6.11
N TYR A 253 -5.40 1.43 5.16
CA TYR A 253 -5.01 1.59 3.76
C TYR A 253 -4.14 2.83 3.52
N VAL A 254 -4.46 3.96 4.14
CA VAL A 254 -3.65 5.19 3.98
C VAL A 254 -2.26 4.98 4.57
N ARG A 255 -2.17 4.40 5.78
CA ARG A 255 -0.92 4.15 6.50
C ARG A 255 0.01 3.23 5.72
N GLU A 256 -0.53 2.14 5.20
CA GLU A 256 0.24 1.12 4.51
C GLU A 256 0.30 1.37 2.98
N SER A 257 -0.07 2.57 2.52
CA SER A 257 -0.10 2.92 1.10
C SER A 257 -0.86 1.92 0.23
N GLY A 258 -1.92 1.32 0.75
CA GLY A 258 -2.78 0.35 0.07
C GLY A 258 -2.22 -1.08 0.04
N VAL A 259 -1.23 -1.41 0.86
CA VAL A 259 -0.79 -2.78 1.14
C VAL A 259 -1.40 -3.20 2.48
N ILE A 260 -2.36 -4.12 2.52
CA ILE A 260 -2.84 -4.60 3.83
C ILE A 260 -1.78 -5.58 4.33
N ALA A 261 -0.90 -5.15 5.23
CA ALA A 261 -0.18 -6.09 6.08
C ALA A 261 -1.22 -6.71 7.02
N GLU A 262 -1.73 -7.89 6.66
CA GLU A 262 -2.63 -8.61 7.55
C GLU A 262 -1.79 -9.23 8.68
N ASN A 263 -2.22 -9.02 9.92
CA ASN A 263 -1.66 -9.72 11.05
C ASN A 263 -2.25 -11.13 11.02
N PHE A 264 -1.51 -12.07 10.45
CA PHE A 264 -1.87 -13.48 10.52
C PHE A 264 -1.38 -14.09 11.82
N ASP A 265 -2.17 -15.02 12.36
CA ASP A 265 -1.66 -15.93 13.37
C ASP A 265 -0.60 -16.85 12.74
N PHE A 266 0.42 -17.20 13.52
CA PHE A 266 1.38 -18.20 13.07
C PHE A 266 0.65 -19.53 12.82
N PRO A 267 0.82 -20.18 11.65
CA PRO A 267 0.08 -21.38 11.30
C PRO A 267 0.30 -22.49 12.34
N LYS A 268 -0.79 -23.14 12.78
CA LYS A 268 -0.78 -24.26 13.73
C LYS A 268 -1.49 -25.47 13.12
N ASP A 269 -1.17 -26.66 13.64
CA ASP A 269 -1.84 -27.91 13.28
C ASP A 269 -1.84 -28.21 11.78
N ILE A 270 -0.70 -27.92 11.12
CA ILE A 270 -0.52 -28.17 9.69
C ILE A 270 -0.38 -29.68 9.44
N ASP A 271 -1.26 -30.24 8.61
CA ASP A 271 -1.24 -31.65 8.26
C ASP A 271 -0.12 -31.96 7.26
N GLU A 272 0.01 -31.15 6.20
CA GLU A 272 1.08 -31.29 5.20
C GLU A 272 1.72 -29.93 4.89
N LEU A 273 3.06 -29.88 4.97
CA LEU A 273 3.85 -28.76 4.48
C LEU A 273 4.53 -29.16 3.16
N HIS A 274 4.14 -28.49 2.08
CA HIS A 274 4.70 -28.68 0.75
C HIS A 274 5.88 -27.73 0.54
N LEU A 275 7.07 -28.26 0.27
CA LEU A 275 8.31 -27.48 0.15
C LEU A 275 8.90 -27.63 -1.23
N LEU A 276 9.03 -26.52 -1.96
CA LEU A 276 9.82 -26.49 -3.19
C LEU A 276 11.30 -26.58 -2.85
N LEU A 277 12.04 -27.50 -3.46
CA LEU A 277 13.47 -27.65 -3.22
C LEU A 277 14.30 -26.82 -4.20
N GLY A 278 15.23 -26.05 -3.65
CA GLY A 278 16.24 -25.29 -4.39
C GLY A 278 17.65 -25.65 -3.92
N ALA A 279 18.65 -24.89 -4.35
CA ALA A 279 20.05 -25.18 -4.02
C ALA A 279 20.44 -24.94 -2.55
N SER A 280 19.65 -24.17 -1.79
CA SER A 280 19.96 -23.80 -0.41
C SER A 280 19.11 -24.61 0.59
N PRO A 281 19.70 -25.55 1.36
CA PRO A 281 18.96 -26.40 2.29
C PRO A 281 18.57 -25.69 3.60
N ALA A 282 19.38 -24.74 4.07
CA ALA A 282 19.22 -24.10 5.37
C ALA A 282 17.83 -23.45 5.59
N PRO A 283 17.32 -22.61 4.68
CA PRO A 283 16.00 -22.00 4.90
C PRO A 283 14.86 -23.02 4.78
N THR A 284 15.02 -24.08 3.99
CA THR A 284 14.07 -25.22 3.93
C THR A 284 14.03 -25.96 5.26
N LEU A 285 15.20 -26.31 5.82
CA LEU A 285 15.31 -26.97 7.12
C LEU A 285 14.75 -26.11 8.25
N ALA A 286 15.04 -24.80 8.24
CA ALA A 286 14.49 -23.85 9.20
C ALA A 286 12.96 -23.92 9.21
N LEU A 287 12.33 -23.89 8.03
CA LEU A 287 10.88 -23.99 7.87
C LEU A 287 10.32 -25.33 8.35
N CYS A 288 10.95 -26.46 8.00
CA CYS A 288 10.51 -27.78 8.46
C CYS A 288 10.39 -27.81 10.00
N MET A 289 11.42 -27.33 10.68
CA MET A 289 11.46 -27.33 12.14
C MET A 289 10.52 -26.27 12.74
N GLN A 290 10.49 -25.08 12.17
CA GLN A 290 9.73 -23.95 12.71
C GLN A 290 8.21 -24.16 12.57
N ILE A 291 7.75 -24.74 11.47
CA ILE A 291 6.32 -25.05 11.24
C ILE A 291 5.90 -26.32 12.01
N ALA A 292 6.80 -27.30 12.11
CA ALA A 292 6.56 -28.61 12.74
C ALA A 292 5.25 -29.29 12.27
N PRO A 293 5.07 -29.54 10.96
CA PRO A 293 3.85 -30.14 10.41
C PRO A 293 3.77 -31.63 10.75
N LYS A 294 2.60 -32.26 10.56
CA LYS A 294 2.47 -33.73 10.70
C LYS A 294 3.20 -34.49 9.58
N SER A 295 3.27 -33.90 8.39
CA SER A 295 3.92 -34.46 7.20
C SER A 295 4.65 -33.39 6.39
N LEU A 296 5.76 -33.80 5.77
CA LEU A 296 6.56 -33.00 4.84
C LEU A 296 6.49 -33.59 3.43
N CYS A 297 6.19 -32.74 2.45
CA CYS A 297 6.17 -33.11 1.04
C CYS A 297 7.27 -32.32 0.29
N PHE A 298 8.37 -32.99 -0.07
CA PHE A 298 9.50 -32.39 -0.76
C PHE A 298 9.32 -32.46 -2.27
N TRP A 299 9.03 -31.31 -2.89
CA TRP A 299 8.93 -31.17 -4.34
C TRP A 299 10.31 -30.98 -4.95
N HIS A 300 10.77 -31.98 -5.69
CA HIS A 300 12.11 -32.00 -6.26
C HIS A 300 12.08 -32.01 -7.79
N SER A 301 13.02 -31.29 -8.38
CA SER A 301 13.39 -31.44 -9.78
C SER A 301 14.43 -32.56 -9.92
N GLU A 302 14.83 -32.87 -11.16
CA GLU A 302 15.96 -33.76 -11.41
C GLU A 302 17.24 -33.28 -10.71
N GLN A 303 17.46 -31.95 -10.68
CA GLN A 303 18.66 -31.36 -10.07
C GLN A 303 18.65 -31.41 -8.53
N THR A 304 17.49 -31.59 -7.91
CA THR A 304 17.32 -31.56 -6.44
C THR A 304 16.89 -32.91 -5.87
N LEU A 305 16.81 -33.95 -6.69
CA LEU A 305 16.41 -35.31 -6.29
C LEU A 305 17.31 -35.88 -5.18
N GLU A 306 18.63 -35.73 -5.32
CA GLU A 306 19.59 -36.20 -4.32
C GLU A 306 19.41 -35.46 -2.98
N LEU A 307 19.24 -34.14 -3.03
CA LEU A 307 18.95 -33.34 -1.83
C LEU A 307 17.65 -33.80 -1.16
N ALA A 308 16.59 -34.06 -1.93
CA ALA A 308 15.32 -34.54 -1.41
C ALA A 308 15.48 -35.87 -0.66
N GLY A 309 16.26 -36.80 -1.21
CA GLY A 309 16.60 -38.07 -0.57
C GLY A 309 17.34 -37.86 0.75
N ASN A 310 18.37 -37.01 0.76
CA ASN A 310 19.13 -36.73 1.98
C ASN A 310 18.27 -36.03 3.05
N LEU A 311 17.40 -35.08 2.67
CA LEU A 311 16.48 -34.42 3.59
C LEU A 311 15.46 -35.40 4.18
N LYS A 312 14.91 -36.31 3.36
CA LYS A 312 14.04 -37.38 3.83
C LYS A 312 14.75 -38.27 4.85
N LEU A 313 15.97 -38.74 4.55
CA LEU A 313 16.74 -39.56 5.48
C LEU A 313 17.05 -38.85 6.80
N LEU A 314 17.28 -37.54 6.75
CA LEU A 314 17.56 -36.72 7.93
C LEU A 314 16.32 -36.54 8.84
N LEU A 315 15.14 -36.34 8.26
CA LEU A 315 13.96 -35.91 8.98
C LEU A 315 12.93 -37.02 9.25
N GLN A 316 13.02 -38.15 8.55
CA GLN A 316 12.06 -39.26 8.69
C GLN A 316 12.00 -39.89 10.09
N GLU A 317 13.04 -39.72 10.91
CA GLU A 317 13.05 -40.17 12.32
C GLU A 317 12.12 -39.32 13.20
N HIS A 318 11.79 -38.10 12.77
CA HIS A 318 11.00 -37.13 13.53
C HIS A 318 9.67 -36.76 12.86
N LEU A 319 9.59 -36.84 11.53
CA LEU A 319 8.46 -36.35 10.73
C LEU A 319 8.16 -37.32 9.58
N HIS A 320 6.89 -37.47 9.21
CA HIS A 320 6.55 -38.19 7.98
C HIS A 320 7.05 -37.41 6.76
N CYS A 321 7.74 -38.07 5.83
CA CYS A 321 8.40 -37.43 4.70
C CYS A 321 8.09 -38.14 3.37
N GLU A 322 7.53 -37.38 2.44
CA GLU A 322 7.23 -37.78 1.07
C GLU A 322 8.12 -37.01 0.08
N MET A 323 8.55 -37.67 -0.99
CA MET A 323 9.27 -37.05 -2.10
C MET A 323 8.37 -37.04 -3.32
N LEU A 324 8.20 -35.86 -3.93
CA LEU A 324 7.30 -35.65 -5.06
C LEU A 324 8.05 -35.00 -6.23
N PRO A 325 7.94 -35.52 -7.44
CA PRO A 325 8.60 -34.92 -8.60
C PRO A 325 7.89 -33.64 -9.04
N LEU A 326 8.66 -32.62 -9.43
CA LEU A 326 8.15 -31.39 -10.03
C LEU A 326 9.11 -30.87 -11.12
N PRO A 327 8.63 -30.62 -12.35
CA PRO A 327 9.49 -30.09 -13.41
C PRO A 327 9.92 -28.65 -13.12
N SER A 328 11.22 -28.38 -13.20
CA SER A 328 11.79 -27.05 -12.92
C SER A 328 11.82 -26.13 -14.15
N ASN A 329 11.57 -26.66 -15.35
CA ASN A 329 11.68 -25.96 -16.63
C ASN A 329 10.35 -25.84 -17.39
N ASN A 330 9.25 -26.39 -16.85
CA ASN A 330 7.94 -26.38 -17.48
C ASN A 330 6.88 -25.91 -16.47
N MET A 331 6.65 -24.59 -16.42
CA MET A 331 5.75 -23.97 -15.44
C MET A 331 4.29 -24.47 -15.55
N PRO A 332 3.66 -24.58 -16.74
CA PRO A 332 2.31 -25.13 -16.83
C PRO A 332 2.17 -26.55 -16.30
N LEU A 333 3.12 -27.43 -16.62
CA LEU A 333 3.10 -28.80 -16.11
C LEU A 333 3.31 -28.82 -14.58
N ALA A 334 4.23 -28.01 -14.07
CA ALA A 334 4.45 -27.88 -12.63
C ALA A 334 3.20 -27.38 -11.90
N GLU A 335 2.50 -26.39 -12.45
CA GLU A 335 1.25 -25.87 -11.88
C GLU A 335 0.18 -26.96 -11.82
N GLN A 336 -0.03 -27.67 -12.93
CA GLN A 336 -1.01 -28.75 -13.01
C GLN A 336 -0.70 -29.86 -11.99
N THR A 337 0.56 -30.32 -11.92
CA THR A 337 0.99 -31.35 -10.98
C THR A 337 0.79 -30.93 -9.51
N LEU A 338 1.13 -29.68 -9.18
CA LEU A 338 0.88 -29.14 -7.84
C LEU A 338 -0.61 -29.10 -7.53
N ARG A 339 -1.41 -28.55 -8.45
CA ARG A 339 -2.87 -28.42 -8.29
C ARG A 339 -3.51 -29.78 -8.03
N GLU A 340 -3.22 -30.78 -8.86
CA GLU A 340 -3.77 -32.14 -8.71
C GLU A 340 -3.44 -32.73 -7.32
N ARG A 341 -2.19 -32.63 -6.84
CA ARG A 341 -1.83 -33.14 -5.51
C ARG A 341 -2.51 -32.36 -4.38
N LEU A 342 -2.58 -31.05 -4.48
CA LEU A 342 -3.21 -30.20 -3.46
C LEU A 342 -4.73 -30.44 -3.40
N GLU A 343 -5.40 -30.64 -4.54
CA GLU A 343 -6.82 -30.98 -4.61
C GLU A 343 -7.14 -32.35 -3.99
N THR A 344 -6.27 -33.36 -4.19
CA THR A 344 -6.45 -34.67 -3.55
C THR A 344 -6.34 -34.63 -2.03
N ALA A 345 -5.72 -33.59 -1.48
CA ALA A 345 -5.55 -33.39 -0.04
C ALA A 345 -6.40 -32.23 0.51
N LYS A 346 -7.46 -31.82 -0.19
CA LYS A 346 -8.33 -30.69 0.18
C LYS A 346 -8.95 -30.77 1.59
N ASP A 347 -9.11 -31.97 2.13
CA ASP A 347 -9.68 -32.19 3.47
C ASP A 347 -8.63 -32.05 4.60
N LYS A 348 -7.37 -31.80 4.23
CA LYS A 348 -6.25 -31.57 5.15
C LYS A 348 -5.93 -30.08 5.25
N ARG A 349 -5.33 -29.67 6.37
CA ARG A 349 -4.78 -28.32 6.53
C ARG A 349 -3.40 -28.24 5.87
N LEU A 350 -3.37 -27.71 4.65
CA LEU A 350 -2.18 -27.62 3.82
C LEU A 350 -1.48 -26.27 3.97
N LEU A 351 -0.15 -26.28 3.87
CA LEU A 351 0.67 -25.08 3.75
C LEU A 351 1.72 -25.28 2.66
N LEU A 352 1.94 -24.28 1.81
CA LEU A 352 2.94 -24.35 0.75
C LEU A 352 4.07 -23.35 0.97
N SER A 353 5.32 -23.79 0.83
CA SER A 353 6.52 -22.95 0.92
C SER A 353 7.21 -22.77 -0.42
N ILE A 354 7.45 -21.50 -0.78
CA ILE A 354 8.20 -21.09 -1.98
C ILE A 354 9.60 -20.55 -1.65
N THR A 355 10.12 -20.89 -0.48
CA THR A 355 11.45 -20.43 -0.06
C THR A 355 12.57 -21.06 -0.89
N GLY A 356 12.37 -22.30 -1.32
CA GLY A 356 13.22 -22.97 -2.31
C GLY A 356 12.56 -23.00 -3.69
N GLY A 357 13.07 -23.90 -4.54
CA GLY A 357 12.68 -23.95 -5.95
C GLY A 357 13.33 -22.83 -6.76
N ASN A 358 13.09 -22.85 -8.06
CA ASN A 358 13.43 -21.73 -8.93
C ASN A 358 12.19 -20.83 -9.14
N ARG A 359 12.37 -19.70 -9.83
CA ARG A 359 11.27 -18.75 -10.08
C ARG A 359 10.07 -19.39 -10.80
N LEU A 360 10.30 -20.31 -11.74
CA LEU A 360 9.22 -20.97 -12.48
C LEU A 360 8.40 -21.88 -11.57
N MET A 361 9.05 -22.66 -10.70
CA MET A 361 8.37 -23.48 -9.70
C MET A 361 7.60 -22.60 -8.70
N GLY A 362 8.18 -21.48 -8.26
CA GLY A 362 7.52 -20.52 -7.37
C GLY A 362 6.25 -19.93 -7.98
N TYR A 363 6.29 -19.55 -9.27
CA TYR A 363 5.10 -19.07 -9.99
C TYR A 363 4.03 -20.16 -10.15
N ALA A 364 4.44 -21.39 -10.53
CA ALA A 364 3.53 -22.53 -10.62
C ALA A 364 2.83 -22.79 -9.28
N ALA A 365 3.57 -22.76 -8.18
CA ALA A 365 3.03 -22.98 -6.85
C ALA A 365 2.09 -21.88 -6.40
N MET A 366 2.36 -20.62 -6.75
CA MET A 366 1.44 -19.51 -6.47
C MET A 366 0.11 -19.67 -7.21
N LEU A 367 0.14 -20.09 -8.47
CA LEU A 367 -1.07 -20.33 -9.26
C LEU A 367 -1.88 -21.51 -8.69
N ALA A 368 -1.22 -22.63 -8.37
CA ALA A 368 -1.85 -23.78 -7.77
C ALA A 368 -2.43 -23.47 -6.38
N ALA A 369 -1.68 -22.78 -5.52
CA ALA A 369 -2.15 -22.37 -4.19
C ALA A 369 -3.36 -21.44 -4.27
N ARG A 370 -3.37 -20.47 -5.19
CA ARG A 370 -4.53 -19.59 -5.43
C ARG A 370 -5.75 -20.38 -5.90
N HIS A 371 -5.56 -21.34 -6.81
CA HIS A 371 -6.64 -22.19 -7.29
C HIS A 371 -7.25 -23.03 -6.16
N CYS A 372 -6.40 -23.69 -5.39
CA CYS A 372 -6.80 -24.57 -4.29
C CYS A 372 -7.16 -23.81 -3.00
N ARG A 373 -7.03 -22.48 -2.98
CA ARG A 373 -7.28 -21.60 -1.82
C ARG A 373 -6.42 -21.95 -0.60
N ILE A 374 -5.14 -22.24 -0.84
CA ILE A 374 -4.17 -22.66 0.17
C ILE A 374 -3.24 -21.50 0.50
N SER A 375 -2.94 -21.31 1.78
CA SER A 375 -1.97 -20.31 2.21
C SER A 375 -0.54 -20.69 1.80
N MET A 376 0.28 -19.68 1.56
CA MET A 376 1.70 -19.83 1.27
C MET A 376 2.55 -19.13 2.32
N VAL A 377 3.74 -19.66 2.55
CA VAL A 377 4.76 -19.01 3.36
C VAL A 377 6.09 -18.94 2.63
N TYR A 378 6.92 -17.97 2.98
CA TYR A 378 8.33 -18.00 2.63
C TYR A 378 9.20 -17.33 3.68
N ARG A 379 10.48 -17.69 3.71
CA ARG A 379 11.46 -17.01 4.55
C ARG A 379 12.29 -16.07 3.70
N ASP A 380 12.17 -14.76 3.95
CA ASP A 380 13.07 -13.78 3.35
C ASP A 380 14.52 -14.03 3.80
N ILE A 381 15.48 -13.73 2.92
CA ILE A 381 16.90 -13.90 3.21
C ILE A 381 17.38 -12.99 4.37
N ASP A 382 16.73 -11.84 4.54
CA ASP A 382 17.04 -10.86 5.58
C ASP A 382 15.97 -10.86 6.71
N ALA A 383 15.16 -11.92 6.79
CA ALA A 383 14.18 -12.09 7.86
C ALA A 383 14.85 -12.30 9.24
N GLU A 384 14.27 -11.66 10.25
CA GLU A 384 14.58 -11.90 11.67
C GLU A 384 14.35 -13.38 12.06
N PRO A 385 14.98 -13.87 13.14
CA PRO A 385 14.69 -15.20 13.69
C PRO A 385 13.18 -15.41 13.91
N ASP A 386 12.69 -16.62 13.63
CA ASP A 386 11.27 -17.00 13.73
C ASP A 386 10.28 -16.15 12.89
N GLN A 387 10.74 -15.24 12.02
CA GLN A 387 9.89 -14.47 11.11
C GLN A 387 9.74 -15.16 9.75
N LEU A 388 8.51 -15.22 9.25
CA LEU A 388 8.17 -15.62 7.89
C LEU A 388 7.26 -14.57 7.25
N GLU A 389 7.16 -14.62 5.93
CA GLU A 389 6.09 -13.96 5.21
C GLU A 389 5.01 -14.97 4.83
N MET A 390 3.76 -14.55 4.89
CA MET A 390 2.58 -15.35 4.57
C MET A 390 1.76 -14.65 3.49
N ILE A 391 1.22 -15.43 2.57
CA ILE A 391 0.24 -15.01 1.57
C ILE A 391 -0.99 -15.90 1.74
N ASN A 392 -2.14 -15.33 2.08
CA ASN A 392 -3.38 -16.07 2.24
C ASN A 392 -4.26 -15.95 0.98
N PHE A 393 -4.70 -17.10 0.47
CA PHE A 393 -5.58 -17.25 -0.69
C PHE A 393 -6.97 -17.81 -0.33
N GLU A 394 -7.28 -18.01 0.95
CA GLU A 394 -8.56 -18.59 1.42
C GLU A 394 -9.79 -17.74 1.03
N THR A 395 -9.62 -16.43 0.84
CA THR A 395 -10.70 -15.50 0.48
C THR A 395 -11.19 -15.61 -0.97
N GLY A 396 -10.67 -16.56 -1.75
CA GLY A 396 -11.14 -16.87 -3.10
C GLY A 396 -10.31 -16.24 -4.23
N ALA A 397 -10.49 -16.77 -5.45
CA ALA A 397 -9.65 -16.46 -6.60
C ALA A 397 -9.77 -15.02 -7.12
N GLU A 398 -10.86 -14.33 -6.83
CA GLU A 398 -11.11 -12.94 -7.29
C GLU A 398 -10.65 -11.87 -6.29
N ALA A 399 -10.35 -12.28 -5.05
CA ALA A 399 -9.85 -11.37 -4.02
C ALA A 399 -8.37 -11.04 -4.24
N VAL A 400 -7.98 -9.82 -3.89
CA VAL A 400 -6.56 -9.44 -3.79
C VAL A 400 -5.93 -10.32 -2.70
N PRO A 401 -4.83 -11.06 -3.00
CA PRO A 401 -4.17 -11.88 -2.00
C PRO A 401 -3.73 -11.03 -0.82
N LYS A 402 -4.02 -11.49 0.39
CA LYS A 402 -3.59 -10.80 1.60
C LYS A 402 -2.19 -11.29 1.96
N ASN A 403 -1.28 -10.37 2.25
CA ASN A 403 0.11 -10.69 2.57
C ASN A 403 0.56 -10.01 3.86
N GLY A 404 1.48 -10.63 4.58
CA GLY A 404 1.87 -10.13 5.88
C GLY A 404 3.04 -10.89 6.48
N LYS A 405 3.63 -10.31 7.52
CA LYS A 405 4.67 -10.97 8.30
C LYS A 405 4.04 -11.75 9.44
N ILE A 406 4.55 -12.95 9.69
CA ILE A 406 4.20 -13.77 10.84
C ILE A 406 5.45 -14.07 11.64
N SER A 407 5.28 -14.20 12.96
CA SER A 407 6.36 -14.58 13.86
C SER A 407 5.88 -15.69 14.80
N GLY A 408 6.67 -16.75 14.90
CA GLY A 408 6.32 -17.90 15.72
C GLY A 408 7.17 -19.12 15.42
N ASN A 409 7.09 -20.12 16.29
CA ASN A 409 7.85 -21.35 16.17
C ASN A 409 7.10 -22.46 16.91
N ASN A 410 6.64 -23.47 16.17
CA ASN A 410 5.92 -24.62 16.69
C ASN A 410 6.85 -25.79 17.03
N CYS A 411 8.17 -25.64 16.85
CA CYS A 411 9.13 -26.70 17.14
C CYS A 411 8.97 -27.12 18.62
N PRO A 412 8.74 -28.42 18.90
CA PRO A 412 8.63 -28.91 20.28
C PRO A 412 9.83 -28.49 21.11
N CYS A 413 9.62 -28.08 22.37
CA CYS A 413 10.68 -27.50 23.20
C CYS A 413 11.94 -28.38 23.28
N GLU A 414 11.75 -29.68 23.49
CA GLU A 414 12.85 -30.67 23.55
C GLU A 414 13.67 -30.73 22.25
N LEU A 415 12.99 -30.64 21.11
CA LEU A 415 13.64 -30.65 19.79
C LEU A 415 14.28 -29.30 19.47
N ARG A 416 13.63 -28.20 19.89
CA ARG A 416 14.07 -26.82 19.65
C ARG A 416 15.44 -26.55 20.24
N GLU A 417 15.79 -27.17 21.36
CA GLU A 417 17.12 -27.04 21.98
C GLU A 417 18.22 -27.72 21.16
N LEU A 418 17.90 -28.83 20.48
CA LEU A 418 18.83 -29.60 19.66
C LEU A 418 19.12 -28.97 18.30
N VAL A 419 18.16 -28.19 17.77
CA VAL A 419 18.27 -27.53 16.46
C VAL A 419 19.30 -26.39 16.50
N ASN A 420 20.14 -26.31 15.47
CA ASN A 420 21.15 -25.28 15.27
C ASN A 420 20.57 -24.05 14.55
N TRP A 421 19.65 -23.35 15.21
CA TRP A 421 18.96 -22.18 14.65
C TRP A 421 19.93 -21.10 14.13
N ASP A 422 21.04 -20.86 14.83
CA ASP A 422 22.05 -19.89 14.42
C ASP A 422 22.67 -20.21 13.06
N LYS A 423 22.87 -21.50 12.75
CA LYS A 423 23.33 -21.90 11.41
C LYS A 423 22.22 -21.83 10.37
N LEU A 424 21.00 -22.20 10.73
CA LEU A 424 19.87 -22.22 9.81
C LEU A 424 19.42 -20.81 9.38
N TYR A 425 19.55 -19.81 10.25
CA TYR A 425 19.19 -18.42 9.95
C TYR A 425 20.35 -17.60 9.35
N LYS A 426 21.57 -18.13 9.33
CA LYS A 426 22.70 -17.43 8.70
C LYS A 426 22.57 -17.43 7.18
N LYS A 427 22.81 -16.25 6.60
CA LYS A 427 22.89 -16.06 5.15
C LYS A 427 24.00 -16.96 4.57
N PRO A 428 23.71 -17.82 3.57
CA PRO A 428 24.73 -18.67 2.98
C PRO A 428 25.79 -17.81 2.28
N THR A 429 27.06 -18.00 2.65
CA THR A 429 28.19 -17.20 2.14
C THR A 429 28.83 -17.77 0.87
N GLN A 430 28.44 -18.98 0.43
CA GLN A 430 29.01 -19.65 -0.75
C GLN A 430 27.96 -20.45 -1.53
N LYS A 431 28.18 -20.63 -2.84
CA LYS A 431 27.44 -21.59 -3.67
C LYS A 431 27.83 -23.00 -3.24
N ILE A 432 26.92 -23.70 -2.56
CA ILE A 432 27.16 -25.04 -2.04
C ILE A 432 26.93 -26.05 -3.18
N LYS A 433 27.81 -27.06 -3.29
CA LYS A 433 27.47 -28.33 -3.96
C LYS A 433 26.25 -28.95 -3.26
N THR A 434 25.58 -29.93 -3.86
CA THR A 434 24.55 -30.68 -3.14
C THR A 434 25.15 -31.23 -1.84
N PRO A 435 24.62 -30.84 -0.66
CA PRO A 435 25.22 -31.21 0.61
C PRO A 435 24.98 -32.69 0.90
N GLU A 436 26.00 -33.34 1.42
CA GLU A 436 25.89 -34.73 1.88
C GLU A 436 25.05 -34.83 3.17
N LEU A 437 24.53 -36.02 3.48
CA LEU A 437 23.71 -36.24 4.68
C LEU A 437 24.44 -35.82 5.98
N VAL A 438 25.75 -36.05 6.07
CA VAL A 438 26.55 -35.67 7.25
C VAL A 438 26.62 -34.15 7.40
N GLU A 439 26.74 -33.42 6.29
CA GLU A 439 26.76 -31.95 6.30
C GLU A 439 25.39 -31.39 6.72
N LEU A 440 24.30 -31.99 6.22
CA LEU A 440 22.95 -31.63 6.63
C LEU A 440 22.69 -31.91 8.11
N ARG A 441 23.20 -33.03 8.66
CA ARG A 441 23.13 -33.32 10.11
C ARG A 441 23.84 -32.23 10.93
N ARG A 442 25.04 -31.81 10.52
CA ARG A 442 25.80 -30.73 11.20
C ARG A 442 25.19 -29.34 11.02
N LEU A 443 24.43 -29.15 9.95
CA LEU A 443 23.68 -27.93 9.68
C LEU A 443 22.44 -27.84 10.57
N LEU A 444 21.71 -28.95 10.72
CA LEU A 444 20.46 -29.01 11.48
C LEU A 444 20.67 -29.15 12.99
N TRP A 445 21.59 -30.00 13.44
CA TRP A 445 21.75 -30.37 14.86
C TRP A 445 23.00 -29.74 15.48
N LYS A 446 22.93 -29.31 16.74
CA LYS A 446 24.07 -28.68 17.45
C LYS A 446 25.23 -29.64 17.75
N ASN A 447 24.93 -30.91 18.06
CA ASN A 447 25.88 -31.83 18.69
C ASN A 447 26.03 -33.20 17.98
N GLN A 448 25.80 -33.30 16.67
CA GLN A 448 26.07 -34.53 15.92
C GLN A 448 27.29 -34.33 14.99
N SER A 449 28.39 -35.04 15.32
CA SER A 449 29.64 -35.08 14.57
C SER A 449 29.56 -36.00 13.36
#